data_AF-A0A8G0RBN5-F1
#
_entry.id   AF-A0A8G0RBN5-F1
#
_cell.length_a   1.000
_cell.length_b   1.000
_cell.length_c   1.000
_cell.angle_alpha   90.00
_cell.angle_beta   90.00
_cell.angle_gamma   90.00
#
_symmetry.space_group_name_H-M   'P 1'
#
loop_
_entity.id
_entity.type
_entity.pdbx_description
1 polymer ?
#
loop_
_entity_poly.entity_id
_entity_poly.type
_entity_poly.pdbx_seq_one_letter_code
_entity_poly.pdbx_strand_id
1 'polypeptide(L)'
;MLHRVFFVCLFLALCSAASSLSCNWMDHKFRQFSKNSLDLIDTMANNSTSTTGGAEEDDTVTFPSDLYSQARASAEDKLGFTVQVLEEVVRLFEADHSSASWQESTVENFLNIVTRQAEGLRSCIGAHIHTKKNKKLHMYFKRLSHHVLENKGHSAEAWELTRKEIKTHLLRTDQLVSSLLTTN
;
A
#
# COMPACT_ATOMS: atom_id res chain seq x y z
N MET A 1 -26.83 27.28 36.62
CA MET A 1 -26.57 25.83 36.38
C MET A 1 -26.75 25.47 34.91
N LEU A 2 -27.90 25.81 34.30
CA LEU A 2 -28.20 25.53 32.88
C LEU A 2 -27.19 26.10 31.87
N HIS A 3 -26.71 27.33 32.11
CA HIS A 3 -25.70 27.99 31.26
C HIS A 3 -24.37 27.23 31.24
N ARG A 4 -23.90 26.72 32.39
CA ARG A 4 -22.64 25.95 32.45
C ARG A 4 -22.74 24.62 31.70
N VAL A 5 -23.89 23.96 31.78
CA VAL A 5 -24.15 22.72 31.03
C VAL A 5 -24.22 22.99 29.53
N PHE A 6 -24.86 24.10 29.12
CA PHE A 6 -24.92 24.51 27.72
C PHE A 6 -23.54 24.77 27.11
N PHE A 7 -22.65 25.46 27.83
CA PHE A 7 -21.26 25.68 27.38
C PHE A 7 -20.47 24.37 27.28
N VAL A 8 -20.61 23.46 28.26
CA VAL A 8 -19.95 22.14 28.20
C VAL A 8 -20.47 21.33 27.01
N CYS A 9 -21.77 21.34 26.73
CA CYS A 9 -22.35 20.67 25.55
C CYS A 9 -21.89 21.32 24.23
N LEU A 10 -21.75 22.66 24.18
CA LEU A 10 -21.21 23.36 23.01
C LEU A 10 -19.73 23.02 22.80
N PHE A 11 -18.91 22.98 23.84
CA PHE A 11 -17.51 22.57 23.74
C PHE A 11 -17.39 21.10 23.31
N LEU A 12 -18.21 20.19 23.86
CA LEU A 12 -18.22 18.79 23.43
C LEU A 12 -18.71 18.65 21.97
N ALA A 13 -19.71 19.43 21.56
CA ALA A 13 -20.22 19.45 20.19
C ALA A 13 -19.19 20.03 19.20
N LEU A 14 -18.52 21.14 19.54
CA LEU A 14 -17.44 21.73 18.75
C LEU A 14 -16.20 20.82 18.73
N CYS A 15 -15.86 20.14 19.83
CA CYS A 15 -14.80 19.14 19.83
C CYS A 15 -15.18 17.94 18.95
N SER A 16 -16.45 17.53 18.92
CA SER A 16 -16.90 16.46 18.02
C SER A 16 -16.97 16.89 16.55
N ALA A 17 -17.23 18.18 16.27
CA ALA A 17 -17.25 18.74 14.92
C ALA A 17 -15.84 19.11 14.41
N ALA A 18 -14.90 19.43 15.30
CA ALA A 18 -13.49 19.68 15.00
C ALA A 18 -12.62 18.40 15.03
N SER A 19 -13.21 17.25 15.34
CA SER A 19 -12.54 15.94 15.29
C SER A 19 -12.61 15.29 13.91
N SER A 20 -12.68 16.07 12.82
CA SER A 20 -12.21 15.56 11.53
C SER A 20 -10.68 15.56 11.61
N LEU A 21 -10.13 14.47 12.15
CA LEU A 21 -8.71 14.28 12.41
C LEU A 21 -7.92 14.45 11.10
N SER A 22 -7.47 15.66 10.78
CA SER A 22 -6.52 15.89 9.69
C SER A 22 -5.23 15.18 10.05
N CYS A 23 -4.91 14.09 9.36
CA CYS A 23 -3.64 13.42 9.61
C CYS A 23 -2.52 14.25 8.96
N ASN A 24 -1.82 15.05 9.77
CA ASN A 24 -0.69 15.88 9.29
C ASN A 24 0.33 15.09 8.46
N TRP A 25 0.55 13.81 8.78
CA TRP A 25 1.45 12.97 8.00
C TRP A 25 0.93 12.78 6.56
N MET A 26 -0.36 12.49 6.39
CA MET A 26 -0.97 12.37 5.07
C MET A 26 -0.87 13.67 4.27
N ASP A 27 -1.18 14.80 4.91
CA ASP A 27 -1.22 16.12 4.25
C ASP A 27 0.16 16.54 3.70
N HIS A 28 1.25 16.17 4.39
CA HIS A 28 2.58 16.65 4.04
C HIS A 28 3.51 15.60 3.46
N LYS A 29 3.26 14.31 3.69
CA LYS A 29 4.23 13.24 3.35
C LYS A 29 3.69 12.20 2.39
N PHE A 30 2.39 11.90 2.41
CA PHE A 30 1.86 10.76 1.64
C PHE A 30 2.23 10.84 0.15
N ARG A 31 1.98 11.98 -0.50
CA ARG A 31 2.26 12.17 -1.93
C ARG A 31 3.74 11.98 -2.26
N GLN A 32 4.63 12.41 -1.38
CA GLN A 32 6.08 12.23 -1.54
C GLN A 32 6.46 10.75 -1.47
N PHE A 33 5.99 10.02 -0.46
CA PHE A 33 6.30 8.59 -0.32
C PHE A 33 5.70 7.77 -1.46
N SER A 34 4.45 8.05 -1.83
CA SER A 34 3.78 7.41 -2.96
C SER A 34 4.57 7.58 -4.26
N LYS A 35 4.94 8.82 -4.59
CA LYS A 35 5.77 9.11 -5.76
C LYS A 35 7.11 8.39 -5.70
N ASN A 36 7.83 8.48 -4.58
CA ASN A 36 9.13 7.83 -4.44
C ASN A 36 9.04 6.31 -4.59
N SER A 37 8.00 5.67 -4.05
CA SER A 37 7.78 4.23 -4.20
C SER A 37 7.58 3.82 -5.67
N LEU A 38 6.83 4.63 -6.43
CA LEU A 38 6.57 4.41 -7.85
C LEU A 38 7.83 4.66 -8.70
N ASP A 39 8.57 5.72 -8.41
CA ASP A 39 9.83 6.03 -9.10
C ASP A 39 10.88 4.93 -8.88
N LEU A 40 10.97 4.39 -7.65
CA LEU A 40 11.92 3.31 -7.33
C LEU A 40 11.54 1.98 -7.99
N ILE A 41 10.26 1.58 -7.98
CA ILE A 41 9.85 0.32 -8.64
C ILE A 41 9.96 0.37 -10.17
N ASP A 42 9.91 1.58 -10.76
CA ASP A 42 10.20 1.79 -12.18
C ASP A 42 11.71 1.81 -12.46
N THR A 43 12.50 2.36 -11.54
CA THR A 43 13.97 2.33 -11.64
C THR A 43 14.51 0.90 -11.63
N MET A 44 13.89 -0.01 -10.87
CA MET A 44 14.22 -1.44 -10.91
C MET A 44 14.13 -2.02 -12.33
N ALA A 45 13.11 -1.65 -13.11
CA ALA A 45 12.92 -2.12 -14.47
C ALA A 45 13.98 -1.61 -15.45
N ASN A 46 14.33 -0.33 -15.34
CA ASN A 46 15.25 0.34 -16.27
C ASN A 46 16.70 -0.14 -16.12
N ASN A 47 17.06 -0.63 -14.93
CA ASN A 47 18.38 -1.19 -14.65
C ASN A 47 18.51 -2.66 -15.04
N SER A 48 17.40 -3.33 -15.38
CA SER A 48 17.41 -4.72 -15.86
C SER A 48 17.85 -4.78 -17.33
N THR A 49 18.98 -5.43 -17.59
CA THR A 49 19.56 -5.60 -18.93
C THR A 49 18.87 -6.67 -19.80
N SER A 50 17.78 -7.26 -19.33
CA SER A 50 17.09 -8.37 -19.98
C SER A 50 15.77 -7.94 -20.59
N THR A 51 15.80 -7.54 -21.87
CA THR A 51 14.62 -7.52 -22.74
C THR A 51 14.26 -8.96 -23.07
N THR A 52 13.35 -9.57 -22.32
CA THR A 52 12.67 -10.78 -22.78
C THR A 52 11.29 -10.41 -23.28
N GLY A 53 11.13 -10.57 -24.59
CA GLY A 53 9.86 -10.49 -25.29
C GLY A 53 8.84 -11.48 -24.74
N GLY A 54 7.58 -11.17 -25.03
CA GLY A 54 6.39 -11.72 -24.40
C GLY A 54 6.43 -13.22 -24.13
N ALA A 55 6.06 -13.56 -22.89
CA ALA A 55 5.58 -14.88 -22.52
C ALA A 55 4.12 -14.73 -22.08
N GLU A 56 3.35 -15.74 -22.47
CA GLU A 56 1.90 -15.75 -22.60
C GLU A 56 1.13 -15.61 -21.27
N GLU A 57 -0.07 -15.08 -21.42
CA GLU A 57 -0.97 -14.49 -20.42
C GLU A 57 -1.70 -15.50 -19.49
N ASP A 58 -1.16 -16.69 -19.23
CA ASP A 58 -1.96 -17.78 -18.62
C ASP A 58 -1.66 -18.09 -17.14
N ASP A 59 -0.60 -17.52 -16.55
CA ASP A 59 -0.13 -17.93 -15.21
C ASP A 59 -0.03 -16.79 -14.19
N THR A 60 -0.73 -15.67 -14.44
CA THR A 60 -0.76 -14.52 -13.54
C THR A 60 -1.95 -14.61 -12.58
N VAL A 61 -1.69 -14.44 -11.28
CA VAL A 61 -2.76 -14.36 -10.26
C VAL A 61 -3.64 -13.15 -10.57
N THR A 62 -4.94 -13.36 -10.77
CA THR A 62 -5.88 -12.27 -11.09
C THR A 62 -5.84 -11.16 -10.03
N PHE A 63 -5.58 -9.93 -10.47
CA PHE A 63 -5.53 -8.76 -9.60
C PHE A 63 -6.83 -8.58 -8.79
N PRO A 64 -6.76 -8.30 -7.47
CA PRO A 64 -7.92 -8.38 -6.57
C PRO A 64 -8.73 -7.08 -6.58
N SER A 65 -9.21 -6.65 -7.76
CA SER A 65 -9.95 -5.38 -7.96
C SER A 65 -11.15 -5.21 -7.02
N ASP A 66 -11.88 -6.29 -6.74
CA ASP A 66 -13.04 -6.26 -5.84
C ASP A 66 -12.67 -5.86 -4.41
N LEU A 67 -11.48 -6.26 -3.94
CA LEU A 67 -11.02 -5.92 -2.59
C LEU A 67 -10.73 -4.42 -2.46
N TYR A 68 -10.16 -3.81 -3.52
CA TYR A 68 -9.95 -2.37 -3.58
C TYR A 68 -11.26 -1.58 -3.61
N SER A 69 -12.27 -2.11 -4.29
CA SER A 69 -13.61 -1.50 -4.31
C SER A 69 -14.28 -1.57 -2.93
N GLN A 70 -14.15 -2.70 -2.23
CA GLN A 70 -14.70 -2.90 -0.88
C GLN A 70 -14.03 -2.00 0.16
N ALA A 71 -12.73 -1.71 0.03
CA ALA A 71 -11.98 -0.85 0.94
C ALA A 71 -12.42 0.62 0.92
N ARG A 72 -13.31 1.04 0.02
CA ARG A 72 -13.75 2.43 -0.14
C ARG A 72 -14.81 2.90 0.88
N ALA A 73 -15.21 2.04 1.82
CA ALA A 73 -16.35 2.28 2.71
C ALA A 73 -16.14 3.45 3.71
N SER A 74 -14.95 3.58 4.30
CA SER A 74 -14.60 4.65 5.26
C SER A 74 -13.14 5.12 5.06
N ALA A 75 -12.74 6.23 5.69
CA ALA A 75 -11.36 6.68 5.64
C ALA A 75 -10.43 5.66 6.31
N GLU A 76 -10.83 5.14 7.45
CA GLU A 76 -10.14 4.13 8.24
C GLU A 76 -9.98 2.82 7.46
N ASP A 77 -11.01 2.38 6.73
CA ASP A 77 -10.93 1.18 5.88
C ASP A 77 -9.95 1.38 4.72
N LYS A 78 -9.97 2.55 4.06
CA LYS A 78 -9.02 2.87 2.97
C LYS A 78 -7.58 2.86 3.47
N LEU A 79 -7.33 3.49 4.63
CA LEU A 79 -6.00 3.56 5.23
C LEU A 79 -5.55 2.19 5.73
N GLY A 80 -6.39 1.47 6.47
CA GLY A 80 -6.08 0.13 6.98
C GLY A 80 -5.81 -0.88 5.87
N PHE A 81 -6.61 -0.84 4.81
CA PHE A 81 -6.40 -1.68 3.63
C PHE A 81 -5.08 -1.33 2.94
N THR A 82 -4.80 -0.04 2.73
CA THR A 82 -3.54 0.41 2.11
C THR A 82 -2.32 -0.01 2.93
N VAL A 83 -2.37 0.18 4.25
CA VAL A 83 -1.32 -0.27 5.17
C VAL A 83 -1.09 -1.77 5.00
N GLN A 84 -2.14 -2.58 4.96
CA GLN A 84 -1.98 -4.02 4.75
C GLN A 84 -1.35 -4.34 3.38
N VAL A 85 -1.75 -3.67 2.30
CA VAL A 85 -1.13 -3.87 0.97
C VAL A 85 0.38 -3.62 1.04
N LEU A 86 0.80 -2.49 1.60
CA LEU A 86 2.22 -2.14 1.71
C LEU A 86 3.01 -3.17 2.56
N GLU A 87 2.41 -3.70 3.62
CA GLU A 87 3.03 -4.77 4.43
C GLU A 87 3.10 -6.13 3.74
N GLU A 88 2.12 -6.48 2.91
CA GLU A 88 2.22 -7.69 2.08
C GLU A 88 3.29 -7.51 0.99
N VAL A 89 3.44 -6.30 0.43
CA VAL A 89 4.54 -5.99 -0.51
C VAL A 89 5.90 -6.16 0.15
N VAL A 90 6.10 -5.59 1.34
CA VAL A 90 7.38 -5.75 2.06
C VAL A 90 7.67 -7.23 2.33
N ARG A 91 6.68 -7.99 2.81
CA ARG A 91 6.83 -9.43 3.07
C ARG A 91 7.11 -10.24 1.80
N LEU A 92 6.55 -9.86 0.66
CA LEU A 92 6.80 -10.56 -0.60
C LEU A 92 8.26 -10.45 -1.04
N PHE A 93 8.91 -9.31 -0.78
CA PHE A 93 10.31 -9.06 -1.10
C PHE A 93 11.29 -9.62 -0.05
N GLU A 94 10.82 -10.23 1.05
CA GLU A 94 11.69 -10.99 1.97
C GLU A 94 12.26 -12.26 1.31
N ALA A 95 11.62 -12.74 0.23
CA ALA A 95 12.10 -13.87 -0.54
C ALA A 95 13.35 -13.52 -1.37
N ASP A 96 14.14 -14.53 -1.71
CA ASP A 96 15.36 -14.34 -2.51
C ASP A 96 15.02 -13.87 -3.93
N HIS A 97 15.48 -12.66 -4.23
CA HIS A 97 15.33 -11.96 -5.51
C HIS A 97 16.68 -11.75 -6.20
N SER A 98 17.71 -12.52 -5.83
CA SER A 98 19.05 -12.47 -6.48
C SER A 98 19.02 -12.76 -7.99
N SER A 99 18.03 -13.52 -8.46
CA SER A 99 17.78 -13.75 -9.89
C SER A 99 17.19 -12.54 -10.60
N ALA A 100 16.55 -11.61 -9.89
CA ALA A 100 16.10 -10.36 -10.46
C ALA A 100 17.33 -9.50 -10.76
N SER A 101 17.48 -9.02 -11.99
CA SER A 101 18.63 -8.20 -12.41
C SER A 101 18.61 -6.78 -11.83
N TRP A 102 17.92 -6.56 -10.71
CA TRP A 102 17.76 -5.29 -10.05
C TRP A 102 18.97 -4.96 -9.20
N GLN A 103 19.29 -3.68 -9.07
CA GLN A 103 20.32 -3.24 -8.14
C GLN A 103 19.80 -3.35 -6.70
N GLU A 104 20.52 -4.08 -5.84
CA GLU A 104 20.16 -4.33 -4.43
C GLU A 104 19.81 -3.03 -3.70
N SER A 105 20.66 -2.00 -3.81
CA SER A 105 20.43 -0.70 -3.19
C SER A 105 19.12 -0.01 -3.64
N THR A 106 18.64 -0.29 -4.86
CA THR A 106 17.34 0.23 -5.33
C THR A 106 16.18 -0.49 -4.64
N VAL A 107 16.30 -1.81 -4.44
CA VAL A 107 15.33 -2.63 -3.72
C VAL A 107 15.26 -2.25 -2.24
N GLU A 108 16.41 -2.12 -1.58
CA GLU A 108 16.49 -1.68 -0.18
C GLU A 108 15.83 -0.30 0.01
N ASN A 109 16.13 0.66 -0.87
CA ASN A 109 15.52 1.98 -0.82
C ASN A 109 14.00 1.92 -1.04
N PHE A 110 13.54 1.09 -1.96
CA PHE A 110 12.11 0.87 -2.19
C PHE A 110 11.42 0.32 -0.94
N LEU A 111 11.96 -0.74 -0.34
CA LEU A 111 11.38 -1.36 0.86
C LEU A 111 11.38 -0.40 2.05
N ASN A 112 12.43 0.41 2.21
CA ASN A 112 12.47 1.47 3.23
C ASN A 112 11.36 2.52 3.02
N ILE A 113 11.16 2.99 1.78
CA ILE A 113 10.09 3.95 1.46
C ILE A 113 8.70 3.34 1.70
N VAL A 114 8.45 2.12 1.22
CA VAL A 114 7.17 1.43 1.40
C VAL A 114 6.87 1.17 2.89
N THR A 115 7.86 0.75 3.65
CA THR A 115 7.74 0.52 5.11
C THR A 115 7.37 1.81 5.83
N ARG A 116 8.11 2.89 5.59
CA ARG A 116 7.84 4.20 6.20
C ARG A 116 6.50 4.79 5.79
N GLN A 117 6.05 4.51 4.56
CA GLN A 117 4.71 4.88 4.10
C GLN A 117 3.63 4.14 4.90
N ALA A 118 3.79 2.83 5.13
CA ALA A 118 2.88 2.03 5.93
C ALA A 118 2.81 2.50 7.39
N GLU A 119 3.96 2.79 8.00
CA GLU A 119 4.06 3.34 9.37
C GLU A 119 3.36 4.71 9.48
N GLY A 120 3.61 5.59 8.50
CA GLY A 120 2.99 6.90 8.42
C GLY A 120 1.47 6.83 8.34
N LEU A 121 0.93 6.01 7.43
CA LEU A 121 -0.52 5.81 7.30
C LEU A 121 -1.12 5.16 8.56
N ARG A 122 -0.42 4.21 9.16
CA ARG A 122 -0.85 3.59 10.43
C ARG A 122 -0.98 4.61 11.55
N SER A 123 -0.09 5.60 11.62
CA SER A 123 -0.16 6.67 12.62
C SER A 123 -1.46 7.50 12.53
N CYS A 124 -2.10 7.54 11.35
CA CYS A 124 -3.35 8.25 11.11
C CYS A 124 -4.61 7.50 11.59
N ILE A 125 -4.52 6.18 11.79
CA ILE A 125 -5.68 5.32 12.09
C ILE A 125 -5.92 5.21 13.62
N GLY A 126 -5.00 5.74 14.44
CA GLY A 126 -5.08 5.69 15.90
C GLY A 126 -4.85 4.29 16.48
N ALA A 127 -4.28 4.22 17.70
CA ALA A 127 -3.89 2.95 18.32
C ALA A 127 -5.08 2.02 18.67
N HIS A 128 -6.29 2.55 18.76
CA HIS A 128 -7.49 1.81 19.16
C HIS A 128 -8.27 1.18 18.01
N ILE A 129 -7.98 1.56 16.76
CA ILE A 129 -8.64 0.99 15.60
C ILE A 129 -7.85 -0.25 15.17
N HIS A 130 -8.26 -1.40 15.72
CA HIS A 130 -7.82 -2.69 15.20
C HIS A 130 -8.46 -2.92 13.82
N THR A 131 -7.84 -2.40 12.76
CA THR A 131 -8.26 -2.71 11.39
C THR A 131 -8.10 -4.21 11.18
N LYS A 132 -9.22 -4.92 11.11
CA LYS A 132 -9.24 -6.37 10.91
C LYS A 132 -8.54 -6.69 9.59
N LYS A 133 -7.42 -7.43 9.65
CA LYS A 133 -6.68 -7.84 8.46
C LYS A 133 -7.60 -8.54 7.46
N ASN A 134 -7.58 -8.08 6.21
CA ASN A 134 -8.29 -8.69 5.11
C ASN A 134 -7.61 -10.01 4.73
N LYS A 135 -8.21 -11.13 5.16
CA LYS A 135 -7.67 -12.48 4.90
C LYS A 135 -7.59 -12.81 3.41
N LYS A 136 -8.52 -12.31 2.59
CA LYS A 136 -8.52 -12.54 1.14
C LYS A 136 -7.34 -11.85 0.48
N LEU A 137 -7.02 -10.62 0.90
CA LEU A 137 -5.83 -9.90 0.43
C LEU A 137 -4.55 -10.65 0.77
N HIS A 138 -4.42 -11.11 2.03
CA HIS A 138 -3.27 -11.91 2.45
C HIS A 138 -3.15 -13.21 1.63
N MET A 139 -4.27 -13.91 1.39
CA MET A 139 -4.27 -15.10 0.54
C MET A 139 -3.86 -14.80 -0.92
N TYR A 140 -4.26 -13.64 -1.45
CA TYR A 140 -3.85 -13.21 -2.78
C TYR A 140 -2.32 -13.04 -2.87
N PHE A 141 -1.68 -12.36 -1.91
CA PHE A 141 -0.22 -12.21 -1.90
C PHE A 141 0.50 -13.55 -1.68
N LYS A 142 -0.05 -14.46 -0.87
CA LYS A 142 0.48 -15.83 -0.77
C LYS A 142 0.39 -16.60 -2.08
N ARG A 143 -0.69 -16.42 -2.85
CA ARG A 143 -0.81 -17.00 -4.19
C ARG A 143 0.20 -16.41 -5.15
N LEU A 144 0.45 -15.10 -5.08
CA LEU A 144 1.49 -14.44 -5.87
C LEU A 144 2.88 -15.03 -5.56
N SER A 145 3.24 -15.17 -4.28
CA SER A 145 4.48 -15.84 -3.84
C SER A 145 4.57 -17.28 -4.38
N HIS A 146 3.54 -18.09 -4.13
CA HIS A 146 3.62 -19.51 -4.45
C HIS A 146 3.50 -19.80 -5.96
N HIS A 147 2.49 -19.26 -6.62
CA HIS A 147 2.20 -19.58 -8.02
C HIS A 147 3.08 -18.83 -9.01
N VAL A 148 3.56 -17.64 -8.67
CA VAL A 148 4.42 -16.86 -9.57
C VAL A 148 5.89 -17.04 -9.20
N LEU A 149 6.29 -16.82 -7.95
CA LEU A 149 7.71 -16.90 -7.58
C LEU A 149 8.19 -18.34 -7.40
N GLU A 150 7.59 -19.11 -6.49
CA GLU A 150 8.08 -20.45 -6.14
C GLU A 150 7.96 -21.43 -7.32
N ASN A 151 6.79 -21.50 -7.97
CA ASN A 151 6.55 -22.39 -9.11
C ASN A 151 7.45 -22.11 -10.32
N LYS A 152 7.87 -20.84 -10.50
CA LYS A 152 8.81 -20.44 -11.56
C LYS A 152 10.25 -20.38 -11.08
N GLY A 153 10.54 -20.94 -9.89
CA GLY A 153 11.90 -21.07 -9.35
C GLY A 153 12.60 -19.74 -9.08
N HIS A 154 11.85 -18.71 -8.66
CA HIS A 154 12.37 -17.36 -8.44
C HIS A 154 13.13 -16.80 -9.66
N SER A 155 12.68 -17.13 -10.88
CA SER A 155 13.34 -16.66 -12.10
C SER A 155 13.26 -15.14 -12.27
N ALA A 156 14.16 -14.58 -13.07
CA ALA A 156 14.14 -13.16 -13.43
C ALA A 156 12.78 -12.72 -14.00
N GLU A 157 12.16 -13.57 -14.82
CA GLU A 157 10.84 -13.34 -15.42
C GLU A 157 9.73 -13.30 -14.36
N ALA A 158 9.76 -14.23 -13.39
CA ALA A 158 8.78 -14.29 -12.30
C ALA A 158 8.84 -13.04 -11.41
N TRP A 159 10.06 -12.57 -11.12
CA TRP A 159 10.27 -11.32 -10.40
C TRP A 159 9.81 -10.11 -11.19
N GLU A 160 10.04 -10.09 -12.50
CA GLU A 160 9.55 -9.00 -13.37
C GLU A 160 8.02 -8.95 -13.48
N LEU A 161 7.34 -10.10 -13.54
CA LEU A 161 5.88 -10.17 -13.42
C LEU A 161 5.41 -9.65 -12.07
N THR A 162 6.05 -10.09 -10.98
CA THR A 162 5.72 -9.67 -9.61
C THR A 162 5.90 -8.16 -9.44
N ARG A 163 6.99 -7.58 -9.96
CA ARG A 163 7.26 -6.14 -9.91
C ARG A 163 6.15 -5.34 -10.62
N LYS A 164 5.69 -5.77 -11.79
CA LYS A 164 4.57 -5.14 -12.52
C LYS A 164 3.28 -5.20 -11.71
N GLU A 165 3.01 -6.34 -11.06
CA GLU A 165 1.84 -6.50 -10.19
C GLU A 165 1.93 -5.56 -8.97
N ILE A 166 3.09 -5.48 -8.33
CA ILE A 166 3.32 -4.57 -7.19
C ILE A 166 3.20 -3.10 -7.62
N LYS A 167 3.70 -2.72 -8.80
CA LYS A 167 3.48 -1.37 -9.35
C LYS A 167 1.99 -1.06 -9.46
N THR A 168 1.19 -2.02 -9.92
CA THR A 168 -0.26 -1.88 -10.01
C THR A 168 -0.89 -1.70 -8.63
N HIS A 169 -0.46 -2.47 -7.62
CA HIS A 169 -0.89 -2.28 -6.23
C HIS A 169 -0.59 -0.88 -5.71
N LEU A 170 0.63 -0.36 -5.94
CA LEU A 170 1.05 0.97 -5.50
C LEU A 170 0.20 2.07 -6.13
N LEU A 171 -0.05 2.00 -7.45
CA LEU A 171 -0.94 2.92 -8.15
C LEU A 171 -2.36 2.91 -7.59
N ARG A 172 -2.90 1.71 -7.31
CA ARG A 172 -4.25 1.58 -6.76
C ARG A 172 -4.34 2.11 -5.33
N THR A 173 -3.32 1.90 -4.51
CA THR A 173 -3.28 2.46 -3.15
C THR A 173 -3.11 3.98 -3.17
N ASP A 174 -2.32 4.52 -4.11
CA ASP A 174 -2.20 5.97 -4.31
C ASP A 174 -3.56 6.61 -4.60
N GLN A 175 -4.30 6.04 -5.56
CA GLN A 175 -5.66 6.49 -5.89
C GLN A 175 -6.60 6.40 -4.69
N LEU A 176 -6.52 5.29 -3.94
CA LEU A 176 -7.39 5.03 -2.80
C LEU A 176 -7.20 6.07 -1.71
N VAL A 177 -5.94 6.32 -1.30
CA VAL A 177 -5.63 7.27 -0.23
C VAL A 177 -5.72 8.73 -0.70
N SER A 178 -5.32 9.04 -1.94
CA SER A 178 -5.45 10.39 -2.50
C SER A 178 -6.89 10.89 -2.53
N SER A 179 -7.88 9.98 -2.64
CA SER A 179 -9.30 10.33 -2.53
C SER A 179 -9.72 10.92 -1.17
N LEU A 180 -8.88 10.75 -0.14
CA LEU A 180 -9.07 11.35 1.19
C LEU A 180 -8.43 12.74 1.31
N LEU A 181 -7.53 13.10 0.39
CA LEU A 181 -6.85 14.41 0.38
C LEU A 181 -7.61 15.46 -0.43
N THR A 182 -8.58 15.03 -1.25
CA THR A 182 -9.35 15.91 -2.16
C THR A 182 -10.66 16.40 -1.56
N THR A 183 -10.91 16.20 -0.27
CA THR A 183 -12.13 16.63 0.40
C THR A 183 -11.99 18.11 0.82
N ASN A 184 -12.35 19.00 -0.11
CA ASN A 184 -12.65 20.42 0.18
C ASN A 184 -14.15 20.59 0.39
#